data_AF-A0A8T1X9Y5-F1
#
_entry.id   AF-A0A8T1X9Y5-F1
#
_cell.length_a   1.000
_cell.length_b   1.000
_cell.length_c   1.000
_cell.angle_alpha   90.00
_cell.angle_beta   90.00
_cell.angle_gamma   90.00
#
_symmetry.space_group_name_H-M   'P 1'
#
loop_
_entity.id
_entity.type
_entity.pdbx_description
1 polymer ?
#
loop_
_entity_poly.entity_id
_entity_poly.type
_entity_poly.pdbx_seq_one_letter_code
_entity_poly.pdbx_strand_id
1 'polypeptide(L)'
;MAKSETLGQTKQRHKLELRTLQNDVKTFQKKAKKDRLSKKDTESQVLAMETAVKERHEEELKAFETEEDDAGLETLVAPSESSAAPTEGAALSTKQAKALRKREAKKQQERERRERIEEANKNTVSERQIEADMIQTQLSRRGLKIKDIPSDGHCMYHAVADQMAQNGLSVNENDLATFQHLRKLTSDYMVAHSDDFLPFMALEEDAESPMSAFENYCDRVANTADWGGQLELRALACALRKPIEVFQAEGDVLTMGGEFADEEDPNTKPLQLTYHLHYYTLGEHFNSVTPA
;
A
#
# COMPACT_ATOMS: atom_id res chain seq x y z
N MET A 1 -1.53 -31.71 -2.78
CA MET A 1 -2.54 -30.64 -2.78
C MET A 1 -1.76 -29.33 -2.80
N ALA A 2 -1.57 -28.75 -3.99
CA ALA A 2 -0.77 -27.54 -4.16
C ALA A 2 -1.58 -26.33 -3.71
N LYS A 3 -1.01 -25.50 -2.84
CA LYS A 3 -1.59 -24.21 -2.44
C LYS A 3 -1.61 -23.32 -3.70
N SER A 4 -2.77 -22.77 -4.07
CA SER A 4 -2.85 -21.78 -5.13
C SER A 4 -2.21 -20.48 -4.64
N GLU A 5 -0.92 -20.29 -4.90
CA GLU A 5 -0.23 -19.02 -4.68
C GLU A 5 -0.86 -17.95 -5.59
N THR A 6 -1.03 -16.72 -5.11
CA THR A 6 -1.48 -15.60 -5.96
C THR A 6 -0.34 -15.04 -6.79
N LEU A 7 -0.63 -14.31 -7.89
CA LEU A 7 0.40 -13.68 -8.73
C LEU A 7 1.39 -12.81 -7.93
N GLY A 8 0.88 -12.09 -6.92
CA GLY A 8 1.72 -11.30 -6.00
C GLY A 8 2.64 -12.18 -5.14
N GLN A 9 2.12 -13.29 -4.59
CA GLN A 9 2.89 -14.26 -3.81
C GLN A 9 3.95 -14.97 -4.68
N THR A 10 3.63 -15.31 -5.93
CA THR A 10 4.58 -15.90 -6.89
C THR A 10 5.69 -14.90 -7.23
N LYS A 11 5.37 -13.63 -7.50
CA LYS A 11 6.38 -12.58 -7.70
C LYS A 11 7.26 -12.36 -6.47
N GLN A 12 6.71 -12.50 -5.26
CA GLN A 12 7.46 -12.43 -4.01
C GLN A 12 8.41 -13.62 -3.84
N ARG A 13 7.95 -14.84 -4.14
CA ARG A 13 8.79 -16.04 -4.16
C ARG A 13 9.93 -15.90 -5.17
N HIS A 14 9.66 -15.41 -6.38
CA HIS A 14 10.69 -15.16 -7.40
C HIS A 14 11.79 -14.24 -6.90
N LYS A 15 11.43 -13.15 -6.22
CA LYS A 15 12.39 -12.21 -5.62
C LYS A 15 13.26 -12.88 -4.54
N LEU A 16 12.67 -13.70 -3.68
CA LEU A 16 13.39 -14.44 -2.64
C LEU A 16 14.33 -15.51 -3.25
N GLU A 17 13.88 -16.19 -4.31
CA GLU A 17 14.69 -17.15 -5.06
C GLU A 17 15.88 -16.46 -5.74
N LEU A 18 15.70 -15.26 -6.31
CA LEU A 18 16.79 -14.49 -6.91
C LEU A 18 17.85 -14.09 -5.86
N ARG A 19 17.41 -13.71 -4.66
CA ARG A 19 18.31 -13.37 -3.54
C ARG A 19 19.07 -14.60 -3.05
N THR A 20 18.40 -15.74 -2.96
CA THR A 20 19.02 -17.03 -2.60
C THR A 20 20.04 -17.44 -3.66
N LEU A 21 19.68 -17.36 -4.95
CA LEU A 21 20.57 -17.62 -6.06
C LEU A 21 21.84 -16.74 -6.02
N GLN A 22 21.72 -15.45 -5.73
CA GLN A 22 22.90 -14.57 -5.59
C GLN A 22 23.83 -15.00 -4.45
N ASN A 23 23.29 -15.51 -3.35
CA ASN A 23 24.08 -16.05 -2.25
C ASN A 23 24.74 -17.38 -2.65
N ASP A 24 24.02 -18.25 -3.36
CA ASP A 24 24.52 -19.52 -3.86
C ASP A 24 25.62 -19.33 -4.91
N VAL A 25 25.48 -18.37 -5.82
CA VAL A 25 26.52 -17.99 -6.78
C VAL A 25 27.77 -17.51 -6.05
N LYS A 26 27.64 -16.68 -5.00
CA LYS A 26 28.78 -16.21 -4.21
C LYS A 26 29.47 -17.35 -3.45
N THR A 27 28.72 -18.28 -2.88
CA THR A 27 29.29 -19.45 -2.17
C THR A 27 29.94 -20.42 -3.16
N PHE A 28 29.31 -20.66 -4.30
CA PHE A 28 29.84 -21.48 -5.38
C PHE A 28 31.13 -20.90 -5.97
N GLN A 29 31.20 -19.60 -6.26
CA GLN A 29 32.42 -18.94 -6.73
C GLN A 29 33.57 -19.03 -5.70
N LYS A 30 33.27 -18.94 -4.40
CA LYS A 30 34.29 -19.14 -3.34
C LYS A 30 34.78 -20.59 -3.29
N LYS A 31 33.88 -21.56 -3.41
CA LYS A 31 34.21 -22.99 -3.45
C LYS A 31 35.02 -23.34 -4.70
N ALA A 32 34.63 -22.85 -5.87
CA ALA A 32 35.32 -23.10 -7.11
C ALA A 32 36.75 -22.51 -7.15
N LYS A 33 36.97 -21.36 -6.50
CA LYS A 33 38.32 -20.82 -6.26
C LYS A 33 39.17 -21.73 -5.37
N LYS A 34 38.57 -22.35 -4.35
CA LYS A 34 39.24 -23.32 -3.46
C LYS A 34 39.59 -24.62 -4.20
N ASP A 35 38.71 -25.07 -5.08
CA ASP A 35 38.83 -26.32 -5.84
C ASP A 35 39.61 -26.14 -7.17
N ARG A 36 40.14 -24.94 -7.45
CA ARG A 36 40.91 -24.59 -8.67
C ARG A 36 40.18 -24.93 -9.99
N LEU A 37 38.84 -24.81 -10.02
CA LEU A 37 38.08 -24.98 -11.25
C LEU A 37 38.44 -23.89 -12.28
N SER A 38 38.36 -24.25 -13.57
CA SER A 38 38.57 -23.32 -14.67
C SER A 38 37.57 -22.17 -14.60
N LYS A 39 38.03 -20.95 -14.84
CA LYS A 39 37.19 -19.74 -14.89
C LYS A 39 36.01 -19.91 -15.86
N LYS A 40 36.24 -20.60 -16.99
CA LYS A 40 35.23 -20.89 -18.00
C LYS A 40 34.14 -21.85 -17.47
N ASP A 41 34.52 -22.85 -16.69
CA ASP A 41 33.57 -23.82 -16.12
C ASP A 41 32.74 -23.19 -14.99
N THR A 42 33.36 -22.29 -14.22
CA THR A 42 32.63 -21.53 -13.19
C THR A 42 31.64 -20.54 -13.77
N GLU A 43 31.99 -19.85 -14.85
CA GLU A 43 31.08 -18.92 -15.54
C GLU A 43 29.94 -19.70 -16.22
N SER A 44 30.23 -20.86 -16.81
CA SER A 44 29.23 -21.74 -17.42
C SER A 44 28.20 -22.25 -16.40
N GLN A 45 28.65 -22.70 -15.21
CA GLN A 45 27.73 -23.17 -14.17
C GLN A 45 26.91 -22.04 -13.54
N VAL A 46 27.47 -20.84 -13.35
CA VAL A 46 26.70 -19.68 -12.88
C VAL A 46 25.64 -19.29 -13.89
N LEU A 47 25.99 -19.24 -15.19
CA LEU A 47 25.03 -18.97 -16.25
C LEU A 47 23.90 -20.01 -16.27
N ALA A 48 24.22 -21.29 -16.12
CA ALA A 48 23.23 -22.36 -16.07
C ALA A 48 22.28 -22.25 -14.88
N MET A 49 22.78 -21.85 -13.70
CA MET A 49 21.94 -21.62 -12.52
C MET A 49 21.02 -20.41 -12.71
N GLU A 50 21.51 -19.34 -13.33
CA GLU A 50 20.72 -18.13 -13.64
C GLU A 50 19.64 -18.41 -14.69
N THR A 51 19.97 -19.14 -15.77
CA THR A 51 18.99 -19.49 -16.81
C THR A 51 17.91 -20.43 -16.28
N ALA A 52 18.26 -21.41 -15.45
CA ALA A 52 17.27 -22.36 -14.90
C ALA A 52 16.28 -21.69 -13.94
N VAL A 53 16.71 -20.69 -13.16
CA VAL A 53 15.80 -19.90 -12.31
C VAL A 53 14.92 -19.00 -13.17
N LYS A 54 15.52 -18.35 -14.18
CA LYS A 54 14.80 -17.46 -15.10
C LYS A 54 13.72 -18.20 -15.90
N GLU A 55 14.03 -19.38 -16.46
CA GLU A 55 13.07 -20.21 -17.21
C GLU A 55 11.91 -20.65 -16.31
N ARG A 56 12.18 -21.11 -15.08
CA ARG A 56 11.10 -21.43 -14.12
C ARG A 56 10.23 -20.23 -13.80
N HIS A 57 10.82 -19.06 -13.56
CA HIS A 57 10.05 -17.84 -13.24
C HIS A 57 9.19 -17.41 -14.43
N GLU A 58 9.71 -17.50 -15.65
CA GLU A 58 8.95 -17.22 -16.88
C GLU A 58 7.81 -18.22 -17.10
N GLU A 59 8.03 -19.52 -16.87
CA GLU A 59 6.98 -20.54 -16.95
C GLU A 59 5.88 -20.32 -15.91
N GLU A 60 6.26 -20.00 -14.67
CA GLU A 60 5.32 -19.73 -13.59
C GLU A 60 4.51 -18.46 -13.84
N LEU A 61 5.10 -17.41 -14.43
CA LEU A 61 4.36 -16.20 -14.82
C LEU A 61 3.43 -16.44 -16.03
N LYS A 62 3.88 -17.20 -17.03
CA LYS A 62 3.06 -17.58 -18.18
C LYS A 62 1.84 -18.40 -17.79
N ALA A 63 1.96 -19.25 -16.75
CA ALA A 63 0.84 -20.01 -16.22
C ALA A 63 -0.29 -19.11 -15.67
N PHE A 64 0.04 -17.92 -15.16
CA PHE A 64 -0.96 -16.92 -14.75
C PHE A 64 -1.49 -16.10 -15.95
N GLU A 65 -0.67 -15.82 -16.97
CA GLU A 65 -1.14 -15.18 -18.21
C GLU A 65 -2.20 -16.05 -18.93
N THR A 66 -2.01 -17.38 -18.97
CA THR A 66 -2.99 -18.30 -19.57
C THR A 66 -4.31 -18.45 -18.79
N GLU A 67 -4.35 -18.03 -17.53
CA GLU A 67 -5.59 -17.97 -16.73
C GLU A 67 -6.32 -16.62 -16.87
N GLU A 68 -5.64 -15.57 -17.37
CA GLU A 68 -6.19 -14.24 -17.63
C GLU A 68 -6.54 -14.00 -19.11
N ASP A 69 -6.10 -14.86 -20.03
CA ASP A 69 -6.29 -14.76 -21.49
C ASP A 69 -7.62 -15.39 -22.03
N ASP A 70 -8.77 -15.09 -21.40
CA ASP A 70 -10.09 -15.08 -22.10
C ASP A 70 -10.63 -13.64 -22.30
N ALA A 71 -9.75 -12.64 -22.25
CA ALA A 71 -10.16 -11.27 -22.57
C ALA A 71 -9.03 -10.47 -23.25
N GLY A 72 -8.91 -10.68 -24.56
CA GLY A 72 -8.64 -9.57 -25.49
C GLY A 72 -7.17 -9.29 -25.81
N LEU A 73 -6.66 -10.04 -26.79
CA LEU A 73 -5.52 -9.68 -27.63
C LEU A 73 -5.82 -8.39 -28.40
N GLU A 74 -4.91 -7.40 -28.40
CA GLU A 74 -4.50 -6.76 -29.65
C GLU A 74 -3.10 -6.12 -29.56
N THR A 75 -2.25 -6.62 -30.45
CA THR A 75 -0.87 -6.26 -30.74
C THR A 75 -0.83 -5.07 -31.72
N LEU A 76 0.09 -4.11 -31.59
CA LEU A 76 0.71 -3.47 -32.76
C LEU A 76 2.13 -2.94 -32.47
N VAL A 77 3.03 -3.22 -33.42
CA VAL A 77 4.47 -2.94 -33.43
C VAL A 77 4.80 -2.05 -34.65
N ALA A 78 5.69 -1.06 -34.47
CA ALA A 78 6.64 -0.41 -35.42
C ALA A 78 6.10 0.53 -36.54
N PRO A 79 6.96 1.23 -37.34
CA PRO A 79 8.24 1.97 -37.09
C PRO A 79 8.31 3.35 -37.83
N SER A 80 9.43 4.10 -37.70
CA SER A 80 10.22 4.73 -38.81
C SER A 80 10.91 6.09 -38.50
N GLU A 81 11.97 6.36 -39.28
CA GLU A 81 13.10 7.29 -39.11
C GLU A 81 12.91 8.70 -39.72
N SER A 82 13.77 9.67 -39.34
CA SER A 82 14.70 10.40 -40.25
C SER A 82 14.95 11.89 -39.95
N SER A 83 16.25 12.22 -39.79
CA SER A 83 17.03 13.38 -40.30
C SER A 83 16.55 14.84 -40.17
N ALA A 84 17.39 15.69 -39.56
CA ALA A 84 18.01 16.85 -40.23
C ALA A 84 19.02 17.61 -39.32
N ALA A 85 20.23 17.84 -39.84
CA ALA A 85 21.13 18.95 -39.50
C ALA A 85 21.17 19.89 -40.73
N PRO A 86 21.56 21.19 -40.66
CA PRO A 86 22.99 21.53 -40.56
C PRO A 86 23.40 22.90 -39.91
N THR A 87 24.69 22.93 -39.53
CA THR A 87 25.72 24.00 -39.68
C THR A 87 25.74 25.35 -38.90
N GLU A 88 26.84 25.45 -38.13
CA GLU A 88 27.88 26.52 -38.05
C GLU A 88 27.64 27.88 -37.37
N GLY A 89 28.55 28.21 -36.44
CA GLY A 89 28.76 29.55 -35.87
C GLY A 89 29.79 29.53 -34.73
N ALA A 90 31.03 29.94 -35.04
CA ALA A 90 32.21 29.82 -34.18
C ALA A 90 32.26 30.81 -32.99
N ALA A 91 33.13 30.44 -32.04
CA ALA A 91 33.85 31.30 -31.09
C ALA A 91 33.08 31.87 -29.89
N LEU A 92 32.89 31.05 -28.85
CA LEU A 92 32.63 31.52 -27.49
C LEU A 92 33.55 30.84 -26.45
N SER A 93 34.20 31.71 -25.69
CA SER A 93 35.28 31.57 -24.72
C SER A 93 35.50 30.21 -24.00
N THR A 94 36.78 29.86 -23.85
CA THR A 94 37.31 28.75 -23.04
C THR A 94 36.83 28.76 -21.57
N LYS A 95 36.32 29.90 -21.08
CA LYS A 95 35.70 30.05 -19.74
C LYS A 95 34.24 29.58 -19.71
N GLN A 96 33.46 29.84 -20.76
CA GLN A 96 32.08 29.35 -20.88
C GLN A 96 32.04 27.83 -21.08
N ALA A 97 32.99 27.26 -21.84
CA ALA A 97 33.14 25.81 -22.02
C ALA A 97 33.45 25.05 -20.70
N LYS A 98 34.28 25.64 -19.81
CA LYS A 98 34.55 25.08 -18.48
C LYS A 98 33.33 25.12 -17.55
N ALA A 99 32.53 26.19 -17.61
CA ALA A 99 31.31 26.31 -16.82
C ALA A 99 30.21 25.33 -17.29
N LEU A 100 30.06 25.14 -18.60
CA LEU A 100 29.15 24.16 -19.20
C LEU A 100 29.54 22.72 -18.81
N ARG A 101 30.83 22.35 -18.93
CA ARG A 101 31.33 21.04 -18.49
C ARG A 101 31.08 20.77 -17.00
N LYS A 102 31.21 21.77 -16.14
CA LYS A 102 30.93 21.62 -14.69
C LYS A 102 29.44 21.41 -14.42
N ARG A 103 28.55 22.06 -15.18
CA ARG A 103 27.10 21.91 -15.08
C ARG A 103 26.63 20.56 -15.62
N GLU A 104 27.19 20.11 -16.74
CA GLU A 104 26.94 18.77 -17.29
C GLU A 104 27.44 17.67 -16.35
N ALA A 105 28.64 17.82 -15.76
CA ALA A 105 29.15 16.87 -14.78
C ALA A 105 28.25 16.77 -13.53
N LYS A 106 27.70 17.89 -13.05
CA LYS A 106 26.72 17.89 -11.94
C LYS A 106 25.41 17.21 -12.34
N LYS A 107 24.88 17.50 -13.54
CA LYS A 107 23.65 16.88 -14.07
C LYS A 107 23.84 15.37 -14.27
N GLN A 108 25.02 14.96 -14.72
CA GLN A 108 25.41 13.56 -14.86
C GLN A 108 25.47 12.86 -13.51
N GLN A 109 26.10 13.48 -12.50
CA GLN A 109 26.12 12.95 -11.14
C GLN A 109 24.72 12.86 -10.51
N GLU A 110 23.85 13.84 -10.74
CA GLU A 110 22.46 13.78 -10.26
C GLU A 110 21.66 12.67 -10.95
N ARG A 111 21.87 12.48 -12.27
CA ARG A 111 21.29 11.36 -13.02
C ARG A 111 21.78 10.02 -12.51
N GLU A 112 23.09 9.84 -12.36
CA GLU A 112 23.68 8.60 -11.83
C GLU A 112 23.26 8.34 -10.37
N ARG A 113 23.12 9.40 -9.55
CA ARG A 113 22.58 9.28 -8.20
C ARG A 113 21.12 8.84 -8.22
N ARG A 114 20.31 9.40 -9.12
CA ARG A 114 18.89 9.04 -9.27
C ARG A 114 18.75 7.60 -9.77
N GLU A 115 19.51 7.22 -10.79
CA GLU A 115 19.56 5.86 -11.33
C GLU A 115 20.01 4.85 -10.28
N ARG A 116 21.00 5.17 -9.45
CA ARG A 116 21.43 4.30 -8.33
C ARG A 116 20.36 4.16 -7.25
N ILE A 117 19.63 5.23 -6.93
CA ILE A 117 18.49 5.19 -6.00
C ILE A 117 17.36 4.35 -6.60
N GLU A 118 17.08 4.53 -7.89
CA GLU A 118 16.04 3.80 -8.62
C GLU A 118 16.38 2.31 -8.76
N GLU A 119 17.65 1.97 -8.99
CA GLU A 119 18.16 0.59 -9.03
C GLU A 119 18.19 -0.07 -7.64
N ALA A 120 18.52 0.70 -6.60
CA ALA A 120 18.37 0.24 -5.22
C ALA A 120 16.89 0.01 -4.86
N ASN A 121 16.00 0.90 -5.30
CA ASN A 121 14.57 0.80 -5.06
C ASN A 121 13.90 -0.34 -5.86
N LYS A 122 14.43 -0.69 -7.04
CA LYS A 122 13.98 -1.86 -7.81
C LYS A 122 14.15 -3.18 -7.05
N ASN A 123 15.14 -3.26 -6.16
CA ASN A 123 15.40 -4.43 -5.32
C ASN A 123 14.83 -4.34 -3.90
N THR A 124 14.27 -3.20 -3.48
CA THR A 124 13.56 -3.10 -2.21
C THR A 124 12.10 -3.49 -2.41
N VAL A 125 11.69 -4.53 -1.71
CA VAL A 125 10.28 -4.90 -1.58
C VAL A 125 9.59 -3.79 -0.79
N SER A 126 8.67 -3.07 -1.42
CA SER A 126 7.87 -2.06 -0.73
C SER A 126 6.74 -2.77 0.01
N GLU A 127 6.81 -2.78 1.34
CA GLU A 127 5.76 -3.32 2.21
C GLU A 127 4.41 -2.68 1.89
N ARG A 128 4.40 -1.35 1.66
CA ARG A 128 3.25 -0.61 1.12
C ARG A 128 2.59 -1.27 -0.09
N GLN A 129 3.39 -1.64 -1.09
CA GLN A 129 2.85 -2.20 -2.33
C GLN A 129 2.28 -3.60 -2.09
N ILE A 130 2.94 -4.39 -1.24
CA ILE A 130 2.43 -5.71 -0.86
C ILE A 130 1.07 -5.58 -0.18
N GLU A 131 0.96 -4.70 0.82
CA GLU A 131 -0.31 -4.49 1.52
C GLU A 131 -1.42 -4.03 0.58
N ALA A 132 -1.12 -3.02 -0.24
CA ALA A 132 -2.08 -2.50 -1.22
C ALA A 132 -2.52 -3.57 -2.22
N ASP A 133 -1.59 -4.39 -2.73
CA ASP A 133 -1.90 -5.48 -3.68
C ASP A 133 -2.76 -6.57 -3.02
N MET A 134 -2.48 -6.92 -1.76
CA MET A 134 -3.25 -7.91 -1.00
C MET A 134 -4.68 -7.41 -0.74
N ILE A 135 -4.83 -6.17 -0.28
CA ILE A 135 -6.14 -5.54 -0.06
C ILE A 135 -6.89 -5.42 -1.39
N GLN A 136 -6.24 -4.95 -2.44
CA GLN A 136 -6.86 -4.82 -3.77
C GLN A 136 -7.31 -6.17 -4.31
N THR A 137 -6.55 -7.25 -4.08
CA THR A 137 -6.97 -8.61 -4.46
C THR A 137 -8.27 -9.02 -3.74
N GLN A 138 -8.44 -8.66 -2.46
CA GLN A 138 -9.68 -8.91 -1.73
C GLN A 138 -10.85 -8.07 -2.26
N LEU A 139 -10.62 -6.79 -2.53
CA LEU A 139 -11.63 -5.86 -3.03
C LEU A 139 -12.10 -6.20 -4.44
N SER A 140 -11.19 -6.58 -5.35
CA SER A 140 -11.51 -6.92 -6.74
C SER A 140 -12.50 -8.08 -6.82
N ARG A 141 -12.45 -9.04 -5.89
CA ARG A 141 -13.42 -10.16 -5.80
C ARG A 141 -14.84 -9.70 -5.49
N ARG A 142 -14.99 -8.51 -4.91
CA ARG A 142 -16.28 -7.87 -4.59
C ARG A 142 -16.64 -6.76 -5.60
N GLY A 143 -15.86 -6.56 -6.67
CA GLY A 143 -16.06 -5.46 -7.63
C GLY A 143 -15.75 -4.09 -7.04
N LEU A 144 -14.80 -4.01 -6.10
CA LEU A 144 -14.44 -2.81 -5.38
C LEU A 144 -12.97 -2.43 -5.62
N LYS A 145 -12.62 -1.16 -5.35
CA LYS A 145 -11.24 -0.65 -5.38
C LYS A 145 -10.98 0.35 -4.26
N ILE A 146 -9.71 0.52 -3.92
CA ILE A 146 -9.26 1.49 -2.91
C ILE A 146 -9.49 2.91 -3.45
N LYS A 147 -10.03 3.79 -2.60
CA LYS A 147 -10.11 5.23 -2.83
C LYS A 147 -9.27 5.96 -1.79
N ASP A 148 -8.22 6.62 -2.27
CA ASP A 148 -7.27 7.34 -1.42
C ASP A 148 -7.94 8.47 -0.63
N ILE A 149 -7.62 8.54 0.66
CA ILE A 149 -8.03 9.56 1.62
C ILE A 149 -6.80 10.36 2.05
N PRO A 150 -6.93 11.67 2.35
CA PRO A 150 -5.81 12.46 2.83
C PRO A 150 -5.11 11.83 4.04
N SER A 151 -3.77 11.82 4.00
CA SER A 151 -2.91 11.23 5.05
C SER A 151 -2.75 12.15 6.26
N ASP A 152 -3.85 12.51 6.90
CA ASP A 152 -3.87 13.29 8.14
C ASP A 152 -4.39 12.45 9.31
N GLY A 153 -4.39 13.04 10.52
CA GLY A 153 -4.91 12.39 11.72
C GLY A 153 -6.42 12.16 11.72
N HIS A 154 -7.14 12.60 10.68
CA HIS A 154 -8.58 12.42 10.54
C HIS A 154 -8.94 11.35 9.49
N CYS A 155 -7.96 10.65 8.91
CA CYS A 155 -8.16 9.70 7.81
C CYS A 155 -9.30 8.69 8.04
N MET A 156 -9.43 8.09 9.24
CA MET A 156 -10.53 7.17 9.56
C MET A 156 -11.91 7.84 9.41
N TYR A 157 -12.06 9.05 9.97
CA TYR A 157 -13.31 9.82 9.89
C TYR A 157 -13.58 10.34 8.48
N HIS A 158 -12.54 10.70 7.73
CA HIS A 158 -12.67 11.06 6.31
C HIS A 158 -13.13 9.88 5.46
N ALA A 159 -12.58 8.68 5.70
CA ALA A 159 -12.96 7.47 4.99
C ALA A 159 -14.42 7.09 5.28
N VAL A 160 -14.86 7.19 6.55
CA VAL A 160 -16.27 6.98 6.93
C VAL A 160 -17.17 8.04 6.30
N ALA A 161 -16.84 9.32 6.38
CA ALA A 161 -17.61 10.40 5.77
C ALA A 161 -17.77 10.20 4.26
N ASP A 162 -16.70 9.74 3.60
CA ASP A 162 -16.72 9.44 2.17
C ASP A 162 -17.65 8.25 1.84
N GLN A 163 -17.61 7.16 2.62
CA GLN A 163 -18.56 6.04 2.49
C GLN A 163 -20.00 6.48 2.69
N MET A 164 -20.25 7.34 3.68
CA MET A 164 -21.58 7.87 3.95
C MET A 164 -22.10 8.66 2.75
N ALA A 165 -21.27 9.55 2.18
CA ALA A 165 -21.63 10.31 1.00
C ALA A 165 -21.90 9.41 -0.22
N GLN A 166 -21.08 8.37 -0.44
CA GLN A 166 -21.30 7.38 -1.50
C GLN A 166 -22.63 6.63 -1.34
N ASN A 167 -23.05 6.38 -0.09
CA ASN A 167 -24.31 5.70 0.23
C ASN A 167 -25.51 6.66 0.31
N GLY A 168 -25.35 7.93 -0.08
CA GLY A 168 -26.42 8.93 -0.05
C GLY A 168 -26.84 9.35 1.37
N LEU A 169 -26.00 9.08 2.37
CA LEU A 169 -26.23 9.43 3.76
C LEU A 169 -25.62 10.80 4.02
N SER A 170 -26.45 11.76 4.44
CA SER A 170 -25.99 13.08 4.85
C SER A 170 -26.12 13.22 6.36
N VAL A 171 -25.00 13.45 7.03
CA VAL A 171 -24.97 13.88 8.43
C VAL A 171 -24.45 15.31 8.42
N ASN A 172 -25.35 16.25 8.19
CA ASN A 172 -25.05 17.67 8.32
C ASN A 172 -25.92 18.22 9.43
N GLU A 173 -25.34 18.31 10.62
CA GLU A 173 -25.86 19.14 11.69
C GLU A 173 -24.91 20.32 11.89
N ASN A 174 -25.48 21.53 11.89
CA ASN A 174 -24.84 22.76 12.39
C ASN A 174 -23.58 23.25 11.64
N ASP A 175 -23.56 23.21 10.30
CA ASP A 175 -22.49 23.76 9.44
C ASP A 175 -21.08 23.18 9.68
N LEU A 176 -20.96 22.10 10.48
CA LEU A 176 -19.70 21.40 10.72
C LEU A 176 -19.31 20.55 9.51
N ALA A 177 -18.00 20.42 9.26
CA ALA A 177 -17.53 19.43 8.31
C ALA A 177 -17.91 18.02 8.81
N THR A 178 -18.36 17.15 7.91
CA THR A 178 -18.91 15.82 8.26
C THR A 178 -17.97 15.01 9.15
N PHE A 179 -16.65 15.05 8.91
CA PHE A 179 -15.68 14.33 9.75
C PHE A 179 -15.61 14.85 11.20
N GLN A 180 -15.82 16.14 11.42
CA GLN A 180 -15.84 16.75 12.76
C GLN A 180 -17.12 16.33 13.50
N HIS A 181 -18.25 16.29 12.78
CA HIS A 181 -19.47 15.76 13.34
C HIS A 181 -19.32 14.29 13.73
N LEU A 182 -18.70 13.47 12.87
CA LEU A 182 -18.45 12.06 13.19
C LEU A 182 -17.55 11.89 14.41
N ARG A 183 -16.50 12.71 14.59
CA ARG A 183 -15.66 12.69 15.80
C ARG A 183 -16.46 12.96 17.07
N LYS A 184 -17.29 14.00 17.03
CA LYS A 184 -18.16 14.32 18.15
C LYS A 184 -19.16 13.20 18.43
N LEU A 185 -19.79 12.67 17.39
CA LEU A 185 -20.74 11.56 17.50
C LEU A 185 -20.09 10.31 18.15
N THR A 186 -18.86 10.00 17.78
CA THR A 186 -18.08 8.92 18.41
C THR A 186 -17.90 9.16 19.90
N SER A 187 -17.39 10.35 20.26
CA SER A 187 -17.14 10.72 21.66
C SER A 187 -18.42 10.71 22.49
N ASP A 188 -19.48 11.35 21.99
CA ASP A 188 -20.79 11.39 22.65
C ASP A 188 -21.34 9.97 22.89
N TYR A 189 -21.18 9.06 21.91
CA TYR A 189 -21.60 7.66 22.07
C TYR A 189 -20.76 6.92 23.12
N MET A 190 -19.43 7.08 23.08
CA MET A 190 -18.52 6.45 24.04
C MET A 190 -18.80 6.91 25.47
N VAL A 191 -19.01 8.21 25.69
CA VAL A 191 -19.38 8.78 26.99
C VAL A 191 -20.71 8.21 27.49
N ALA A 192 -21.71 8.11 26.62
CA ALA A 192 -23.02 7.58 26.97
C ALA A 192 -23.03 6.07 27.31
N HIS A 193 -22.01 5.33 26.87
CA HIS A 193 -21.90 3.87 27.03
C HIS A 193 -20.54 3.47 27.60
N SER A 194 -20.03 4.23 28.58
CA SER A 194 -18.66 4.07 29.09
C SER A 194 -18.30 2.63 29.48
N ASP A 195 -19.24 1.89 30.06
CA ASP A 195 -19.04 0.52 30.54
C ASP A 195 -18.66 -0.46 29.41
N ASP A 196 -19.04 -0.17 28.16
CA ASP A 196 -18.74 -1.01 26.99
C ASP A 196 -17.32 -0.78 26.46
N PHE A 197 -16.71 0.38 26.76
CA PHE A 197 -15.42 0.79 26.19
C PHE A 197 -14.29 0.79 27.22
N LEU A 198 -14.58 1.19 28.46
CA LEU A 198 -13.59 1.36 29.52
C LEU A 198 -12.74 0.10 29.79
N PRO A 199 -13.28 -1.14 29.76
CA PRO A 199 -12.48 -2.35 29.94
C PRO A 199 -11.41 -2.60 28.86
N PHE A 200 -11.55 -1.98 27.69
CA PHE A 200 -10.64 -2.15 26.54
C PHE A 200 -9.68 -0.98 26.36
N MET A 201 -9.80 0.07 27.19
CA MET A 201 -8.94 1.22 27.13
C MET A 201 -7.62 0.96 27.85
N ALA A 202 -6.50 1.33 27.21
CA ALA A 202 -5.22 1.41 27.88
C ALA A 202 -5.19 2.70 28.73
N LEU A 203 -5.53 2.57 30.01
CA LEU A 203 -5.57 3.70 30.93
C LEU A 203 -4.16 4.18 31.26
N GLU A 204 -3.96 5.49 31.28
CA GLU A 204 -2.71 6.12 31.71
C GLU A 204 -2.51 5.90 33.22
N GLU A 205 -1.31 5.48 33.63
CA GLU A 205 -1.01 5.11 35.03
C GLU A 205 -1.10 6.29 36.01
N ASP A 206 -0.99 7.52 35.52
CA ASP A 206 -1.02 8.77 36.28
C ASP A 206 -2.40 9.44 36.34
N ALA A 207 -3.43 8.82 35.74
CA ALA A 207 -4.78 9.35 35.81
C ALA A 207 -5.36 9.27 37.22
N GLU A 208 -6.08 10.32 37.64
CA GLU A 208 -6.75 10.38 38.95
C GLU A 208 -7.75 9.24 39.15
N SER A 209 -8.40 8.80 38.08
CA SER A 209 -9.30 7.64 38.07
C SER A 209 -9.45 7.08 36.65
N PRO A 210 -9.89 5.81 36.49
CA PRO A 210 -10.25 5.26 35.18
C PRO A 210 -11.28 6.09 34.41
N MET A 211 -12.26 6.66 35.12
CA MET A 211 -13.31 7.48 34.51
C MET A 211 -12.78 8.82 34.02
N SER A 212 -11.91 9.48 34.79
CA SER A 212 -11.33 10.76 34.33
C SER A 212 -10.38 10.57 33.15
N ALA A 213 -9.62 9.46 33.11
CA ALA A 213 -8.85 9.08 31.92
C ALA A 213 -9.76 8.87 30.70
N PHE A 214 -10.88 8.17 30.90
CA PHE A 214 -11.87 7.90 29.86
C PHE A 214 -12.52 9.17 29.30
N GLU A 215 -12.93 10.09 30.18
CA GLU A 215 -13.49 11.39 29.78
C GLU A 215 -12.47 12.22 28.99
N ASN A 216 -11.21 12.27 29.45
CA ASN A 216 -10.12 12.94 28.73
C ASN A 216 -9.86 12.30 27.37
N TYR A 217 -9.92 10.98 27.28
CA TYR A 217 -9.79 10.26 26.02
C TYR A 217 -10.92 10.64 25.05
N CYS A 218 -12.16 10.62 25.51
CA CYS A 218 -13.32 11.00 24.70
C CYS A 218 -13.25 12.45 24.24
N ASP A 219 -12.76 13.36 25.09
CA ASP A 219 -12.53 14.77 24.73
C ASP A 219 -11.49 14.89 23.59
N ARG A 220 -10.38 14.15 23.66
CA ARG A 220 -9.39 14.09 22.58
C ARG A 220 -9.99 13.55 21.27
N VAL A 221 -10.72 12.44 21.35
CA VAL A 221 -11.41 11.85 20.19
C VAL A 221 -12.29 12.89 19.47
N ALA A 222 -13.05 13.70 20.23
CA ALA A 222 -13.91 14.74 19.69
C ALA A 222 -13.13 15.92 19.08
N ASN A 223 -12.09 16.39 19.78
CA ASN A 223 -11.54 17.73 19.59
C ASN A 223 -10.14 17.79 18.95
N THR A 224 -9.46 16.66 18.75
CA THR A 224 -8.11 16.62 18.17
C THR A 224 -8.03 15.82 16.86
N ALA A 225 -6.82 15.72 16.33
CA ALA A 225 -6.48 14.85 15.20
C ALA A 225 -5.89 13.50 15.67
N ASP A 226 -6.21 13.05 16.88
CA ASP A 226 -5.78 11.75 17.38
C ASP A 226 -6.35 10.66 16.47
N TRP A 227 -5.51 9.67 16.18
CA TRP A 227 -5.84 8.58 15.28
C TRP A 227 -6.95 7.73 15.89
N GLY A 228 -7.99 7.48 15.10
CA GLY A 228 -9.04 6.54 15.48
C GLY A 228 -8.62 5.11 15.17
N GLY A 229 -9.09 4.17 15.98
CA GLY A 229 -8.86 2.75 15.81
C GLY A 229 -10.12 1.94 16.05
N GLN A 230 -9.94 0.77 16.65
CA GLN A 230 -10.99 -0.22 16.79
C GLN A 230 -12.16 0.25 17.67
N LEU A 231 -11.86 0.95 18.77
CA LEU A 231 -12.88 1.46 19.70
C LEU A 231 -13.75 2.52 19.05
N GLU A 232 -13.15 3.44 18.31
CA GLU A 232 -13.86 4.53 17.64
C GLU A 232 -14.71 3.99 16.49
N LEU A 233 -14.21 3.00 15.73
CA LEU A 233 -14.99 2.31 14.71
C LEU A 233 -16.19 1.57 15.30
N ARG A 234 -16.02 0.91 16.45
CA ARG A 234 -17.12 0.26 17.17
C ARG A 234 -18.16 1.28 17.62
N ALA A 235 -17.74 2.39 18.23
CA ALA A 235 -18.62 3.46 18.66
C ALA A 235 -19.37 4.10 17.47
N LEU A 236 -18.68 4.37 16.36
CA LEU A 236 -19.29 4.88 15.14
C LEU A 236 -20.33 3.93 14.56
N ALA A 237 -20.02 2.63 14.47
CA ALA A 237 -20.94 1.64 13.95
C ALA A 237 -22.24 1.61 14.78
N CYS A 238 -22.12 1.70 16.11
CA CYS A 238 -23.27 1.76 17.00
C CYS A 238 -24.04 3.09 16.90
N ALA A 239 -23.34 4.22 16.89
CA ALA A 239 -23.96 5.54 16.82
C ALA A 239 -24.71 5.78 15.50
N LEU A 240 -24.14 5.31 14.39
CA LEU A 240 -24.75 5.36 13.06
C LEU A 240 -25.75 4.23 12.82
N ARG A 241 -25.80 3.23 13.71
CA ARG A 241 -26.54 1.97 13.55
C ARG A 241 -26.29 1.34 12.18
N LYS A 242 -25.03 1.28 11.77
CA LYS A 242 -24.60 0.75 10.47
C LYS A 242 -23.36 -0.12 10.64
N PRO A 243 -23.28 -1.27 9.96
CA PRO A 243 -22.08 -2.06 9.98
C PRO A 243 -20.91 -1.31 9.31
N ILE A 244 -19.70 -1.52 9.81
CA ILE A 244 -18.46 -1.04 9.20
C ILE A 244 -17.56 -2.24 8.93
N GLU A 245 -17.24 -2.49 7.67
CA GLU A 245 -16.28 -3.51 7.24
C GLU A 245 -14.90 -2.87 7.02
N VAL A 246 -13.86 -3.48 7.57
CA VAL A 246 -12.47 -3.05 7.40
C VAL A 246 -11.68 -4.17 6.74
N PHE A 247 -11.20 -3.91 5.53
CA PHE A 247 -10.29 -4.76 4.79
C PHE A 247 -8.85 -4.43 5.18
N GLN A 248 -8.04 -5.45 5.43
CA GLN A 248 -6.63 -5.32 5.79
C GLN A 248 -5.80 -6.34 5.01
N ALA A 249 -4.50 -6.13 4.91
CA ALA A 249 -3.63 -6.98 4.09
C ALA A 249 -3.66 -8.45 4.51
N GLU A 250 -3.56 -8.71 5.81
CA GLU A 250 -3.57 -10.05 6.40
C GLU A 250 -4.79 -10.25 7.31
N GLY A 251 -5.41 -11.43 7.22
CA GLY A 251 -6.55 -11.81 8.06
C GLY A 251 -7.91 -11.61 7.40
N ASP A 252 -8.96 -11.89 8.18
CA ASP A 252 -10.34 -11.76 7.74
C ASP A 252 -10.81 -10.29 7.80
N VAL A 253 -11.87 -9.98 7.05
CA VAL A 253 -12.53 -8.67 7.07
C VAL A 253 -13.12 -8.44 8.46
N LEU A 254 -12.67 -7.39 9.13
CA LEU A 254 -13.16 -7.02 10.45
C LEU A 254 -14.49 -6.29 10.29
N THR A 255 -15.54 -6.79 10.96
CA THR A 255 -16.88 -6.20 10.90
C THR A 255 -17.29 -5.65 12.26
N MET A 256 -17.51 -4.33 12.34
CA MET A 256 -18.10 -3.65 13.50
C MET A 256 -19.58 -3.44 13.28
N GLY A 257 -20.40 -3.63 14.33
CA GLY A 257 -21.83 -3.38 14.24
C GLY A 257 -22.55 -4.35 13.30
N GLY A 258 -22.07 -5.59 13.17
CA GLY A 258 -22.71 -6.62 12.35
C GLY A 258 -24.16 -6.91 12.76
N GLU A 259 -24.51 -6.62 14.02
CA GLU A 259 -25.88 -6.66 14.54
C GLU A 259 -26.85 -5.65 13.88
N PHE A 260 -26.32 -4.66 13.15
CA PHE A 260 -27.11 -3.69 12.40
C PHE A 260 -27.24 -4.04 10.92
N ALA A 261 -26.67 -5.16 10.48
CA ALA A 261 -26.81 -5.62 9.12
C ALA A 261 -28.22 -6.19 8.91
N ASP A 262 -28.91 -5.65 7.91
CA ASP A 262 -30.14 -6.23 7.36
C ASP A 262 -29.90 -6.39 5.85
N GLU A 263 -30.06 -7.61 5.32
CA GLU A 263 -29.86 -7.85 3.88
C GLU A 263 -31.04 -7.37 3.04
N GLU A 264 -32.21 -7.18 3.66
CA GLU A 264 -33.42 -6.72 2.97
C GLU A 264 -33.51 -5.20 2.85
N ASP A 265 -32.79 -4.46 3.70
CA ASP A 265 -32.73 -3.00 3.67
C ASP A 265 -31.46 -2.50 2.93
N PRO A 266 -31.58 -1.85 1.76
CA PRO A 266 -30.43 -1.24 1.08
C PRO A 266 -29.74 -0.17 1.93
N ASN A 267 -30.46 0.41 2.90
CA ASN A 267 -29.94 1.40 3.82
C ASN A 267 -29.13 0.77 4.97
N THR A 268 -29.00 -0.55 5.09
CA THR A 268 -28.12 -1.19 6.08
C THR A 268 -26.83 -1.73 5.45
N LYS A 269 -26.57 -1.39 4.18
CA LYS A 269 -25.30 -1.70 3.53
C LYS A 269 -24.11 -1.20 4.37
N PRO A 270 -23.07 -2.04 4.54
CA PRO A 270 -21.92 -1.70 5.36
C PRO A 270 -21.16 -0.51 4.77
N LEU A 271 -20.56 0.30 5.64
CA LEU A 271 -19.52 1.25 5.25
C LEU A 271 -18.20 0.48 5.11
N GLN A 272 -17.54 0.58 3.97
CA GLN A 272 -16.37 -0.23 3.65
C GLN A 272 -15.09 0.61 3.64
N LEU A 273 -14.15 0.23 4.48
CA LEU A 273 -12.87 0.91 4.68
C LEU A 273 -11.72 -0.06 4.42
N THR A 274 -10.54 0.47 4.12
CA THR A 274 -9.30 -0.33 4.12
C THR A 274 -8.33 0.20 5.14
N TYR A 275 -7.73 -0.68 5.92
CA TYR A 275 -6.69 -0.40 6.89
C TYR A 275 -5.33 -0.85 6.36
N HIS A 276 -4.35 0.04 6.46
CA HIS A 276 -3.00 -0.19 5.97
C HIS A 276 -2.00 0.19 7.06
N LEU A 277 -1.03 -0.67 7.36
CA LEU A 277 -0.03 -0.42 8.41
C LEU A 277 1.23 0.27 7.84
N HIS A 278 1.55 0.01 6.58
CA HIS A 278 2.77 0.48 5.91
C HIS A 278 2.45 1.41 4.72
N TYR A 279 1.24 1.99 4.64
CA TYR A 279 0.84 2.83 3.50
C TYR A 279 1.63 4.13 3.40
N TYR A 280 1.99 4.69 4.54
CA TYR A 280 2.81 5.89 4.66
C TYR A 280 3.94 5.66 5.66
N THR A 281 4.97 6.49 5.58
CA THR A 281 6.11 6.44 6.51
C THR A 281 5.71 6.70 7.97
N LEU A 282 4.53 7.30 8.18
CA LEU A 282 3.97 7.61 9.49
C LEU A 282 3.22 6.43 10.13
N GLY A 283 3.04 5.31 9.40
CA GLY A 283 2.39 4.10 9.89
C GLY A 283 0.97 3.93 9.36
N GLU A 284 0.06 3.64 10.29
CA GLU A 284 -1.33 3.25 10.05
C GLU A 284 -2.13 4.29 9.26
N HIS A 285 -3.03 3.82 8.40
CA HIS A 285 -3.88 4.69 7.61
C HIS A 285 -5.16 4.00 7.15
N PHE A 286 -6.25 4.76 7.15
CA PHE A 286 -7.54 4.33 6.61
C PHE A 286 -7.83 5.01 5.28
N ASN A 287 -8.20 4.20 4.29
CA ASN A 287 -8.75 4.66 3.02
C ASN A 287 -10.21 4.23 2.89
N SER A 288 -10.93 4.91 1.99
CA SER A 288 -12.30 4.57 1.61
C SER A 288 -12.28 3.50 0.51
N VAL A 289 -13.43 2.90 0.25
CA VAL A 289 -13.64 1.94 -0.85
C VAL A 289 -14.64 2.51 -1.85
N THR A 290 -14.51 2.18 -3.13
CA THR A 290 -15.49 2.59 -4.14
C THR A 290 -15.69 1.49 -5.17
N PRO A 291 -16.82 1.43 -5.90
CA PRO A 291 -16.99 0.48 -6.98
C PRO A 291 -15.85 0.56 -8.01
N ALA A 292 -15.39 -0.61 -8.48
CA ALA A 292 -14.28 -0.74 -9.41
C ALA A 292 -14.56 -0.05 -10.75
#